data_AF-A0ABD6CFT7-F1
#
_entry.id   AF-A0ABD6CFT7-F1
#
_cell.length_a   1.000
_cell.length_b   1.000
_cell.length_c   1.000
_cell.angle_alpha   90.00
_cell.angle_beta   90.00
_cell.angle_gamma   90.00
#
_symmetry.space_group_name_H-M   'P 1'
#
loop_
_entity.id
_entity.type
_entity.pdbx_description
1 polymer ?
#
loop_
_entity_poly.entity_id
_entity_poly.type
_entity_poly.pdbx_seq_one_letter_code
_entity_poly.pdbx_strand_id
1 'polypeptide(L)' 'MSEGSVPKLVVDEKVEIAVSLMGILAVCAATYYVGKTGNWEPLSAISIGLALIVLFVTSEE' A
#
# COMPACT_ATOMS: atom_id res chain seq x y z
N MET A 1 -17.45 -28.78 6.70
CA MET A 1 -15.97 -28.82 6.71
C MET A 1 -15.45 -28.14 5.46
N SER A 2 -15.20 -26.84 5.58
CA SER A 2 -14.29 -26.07 4.73
C SER A 2 -13.84 -24.94 5.64
N GLU A 3 -12.94 -25.26 6.58
CA GLU A 3 -12.16 -24.26 7.28
C GLU A 3 -11.27 -23.63 6.20
N GLY A 4 -11.76 -22.53 5.64
CA GLY A 4 -11.03 -21.67 4.72
C GLY A 4 -9.91 -21.02 5.50
N SER A 5 -8.85 -21.77 5.73
CA SER A 5 -7.61 -21.23 6.27
C SER A 5 -7.05 -20.31 5.19
N VAL A 6 -7.46 -19.04 5.23
CA VAL A 6 -6.73 -17.96 4.59
C VAL A 6 -5.25 -18.18 4.93
N PRO A 7 -4.35 -18.24 3.93
CA PRO A 7 -2.95 -18.39 4.23
C PRO A 7 -2.54 -17.17 5.04
N LYS A 8 -2.33 -17.36 6.34
CA LYS A 8 -1.79 -16.35 7.25
C LYS A 8 -0.48 -15.90 6.63
N LEU A 9 -0.51 -14.73 5.99
CA LEU A 9 0.63 -14.16 5.30
C LEU A 9 1.65 -13.85 6.39
N VAL A 10 2.56 -14.79 6.65
CA VAL A 10 3.67 -14.59 7.59
C VAL A 10 4.65 -13.69 6.86
N VAL A 11 4.38 -12.38 6.88
CA VAL A 11 5.28 -11.37 6.34
C VAL A 11 6.50 -11.38 7.24
N ASP A 12 7.62 -11.86 6.71
CA ASP A 12 8.91 -11.82 7.39
C ASP A 12 9.26 -10.35 7.69
N GLU A 13 9.91 -10.06 8.82
CA GLU A 13 10.21 -8.68 9.26
C GLU A 13 10.92 -7.86 8.16
N LYS A 14 11.78 -8.52 7.36
CA LYS A 14 12.44 -7.89 6.21
C LYS A 14 11.48 -7.44 5.11
N VAL A 15 10.40 -8.19 4.88
CA VAL A 15 9.37 -7.88 3.88
C VAL A 15 8.52 -6.71 4.37
N GLU A 16 8.19 -6.66 5.65
CA GLU A 16 7.46 -5.52 6.25
C GLU A 16 8.27 -4.21 6.15
N ILE A 17 9.57 -4.28 6.43
CA ILE A 17 10.47 -3.14 6.28
C ILE A 17 10.56 -2.72 4.80
N ALA A 18 10.71 -3.68 3.88
CA ALA A 18 10.83 -3.39 2.46
C ALA A 18 9.55 -2.76 1.87
N VAL A 19 8.37 -3.26 2.25
CA VAL A 19 7.10 -2.68 1.78
C VAL A 19 6.87 -1.29 2.37
N SER A 20 7.26 -1.07 3.63
CA SER A 20 7.18 0.25 4.27
C SER A 20 8.07 1.27 3.56
N LEU A 21 9.32 0.90 3.26
CA LEU A 21 10.27 1.74 2.52
C LEU A 21 9.76 2.05 1.11
N MET A 22 9.21 1.05 0.43
CA MET A 22 8.61 1.21 -0.90
C MET A 22 7.42 2.17 -0.87
N GLY A 23 6.55 2.06 0.14
CA GLY A 23 5.41 2.95 0.32
C GLY A 23 5.82 4.42 0.50
N ILE A 24 6.83 4.68 1.34
CA ILE A 24 7.38 6.03 1.55
C ILE A 24 7.96 6.60 0.26
N LEU A 25 8.77 5.81 -0.46
CA LEU A 25 9.35 6.19 -1.75
C LEU A 25 8.27 6.52 -2.78
N ALA A 26 7.20 5.72 -2.84
CA ALA A 26 6.09 5.93 -3.76
C ALA A 26 5.36 7.26 -3.47
N VAL A 27 5.09 7.56 -2.20
CA VAL A 27 4.49 8.84 -1.79
C VAL A 27 5.39 10.03 -2.11
N CYS A 28 6.70 9.93 -1.84
CA CYS A 28 7.66 10.97 -2.17
C CYS A 28 7.73 11.23 -3.69
N ALA A 29 7.77 10.16 -4.49
CA ALA A 29 7.81 10.27 -5.95
C ALA A 29 6.54 10.91 -6.51
N ALA A 30 5.35 10.48 -6.05
CA ALA A 30 4.09 11.08 -6.48
C ALA A 30 3.99 12.56 -6.06
N THR A 31 4.39 12.89 -4.83
CA THR A 31 4.38 14.28 -4.35
C THR A 31 5.33 15.16 -5.16
N TYR A 32 6.54 14.67 -5.48
CA TYR A 32 7.48 15.39 -6.34
C TYR A 32 6.92 15.58 -7.75
N TYR A 33 6.30 14.54 -8.32
CA TYR A 33 5.69 14.61 -9.64
C TYR A 33 4.55 15.64 -9.67
N VAL A 34 3.68 15.65 -8.66
CA VAL A 34 2.59 16.63 -8.52
C VAL A 34 3.16 18.04 -8.40
N GLY A 35 4.19 18.23 -7.57
CA GLY A 35 4.86 19.52 -7.41
C GLY A 35 5.49 20.03 -8.72
N LYS A 36 5.96 19.12 -9.59
CA LYS A 36 6.58 19.48 -10.87
C LYS A 36 5.58 19.69 -12.01
N THR A 37 4.52 18.90 -12.07
CA THR A 37 3.56 18.89 -13.19
C THR A 37 2.26 19.62 -12.89
N GLY A 38 1.97 19.91 -11.61
CA GLY A 38 0.67 20.37 -11.16
C GLY A 38 -0.43 19.31 -11.27
N ASN A 39 -0.10 18.09 -11.73
CA ASN A 39 -1.08 17.03 -11.89
C ASN A 39 -1.30 16.30 -10.56
N TRP A 40 -2.51 16.38 -10.03
CA TRP A 40 -2.92 15.81 -8.74
C TRP A 40 -3.31 14.33 -8.82
N GLU A 41 -3.62 13.82 -10.03
CA GLU A 41 -4.04 12.44 -10.30
C GLU A 41 -3.11 11.37 -9.68
N PRO A 42 -1.77 11.45 -9.81
CA PRO A 42 -0.87 10.44 -9.24
C PRO A 42 -0.85 10.44 -7.70
N LEU A 43 -1.05 11.58 -7.04
CA LEU A 43 -1.17 11.61 -5.58
C LEU A 43 -2.44 10.88 -5.13
N SER A 44 -3.55 11.16 -5.81
CA SER A 44 -4.85 10.56 -5.53
C SER A 44 -4.83 9.05 -5.77
N ALA A 45 -4.22 8.59 -6.85
CA ALA A 45 -4.08 7.17 -7.16
C ALA A 45 -3.30 6.42 -6.06
N ILE A 46 -2.19 6.99 -5.56
CA ILE A 46 -1.43 6.38 -4.46
C ILE A 46 -2.25 6.38 -3.17
N SER A 47 -2.95 7.46 -2.83
CA SER A 47 -3.80 7.50 -1.63
C SER A 47 -4.94 6.48 -1.68
N ILE A 48 -5.61 6.34 -2.82
CA ILE A 48 -6.68 5.35 -3.01
C ILE A 48 -6.11 3.93 -2.96
N GLY A 49 -4.99 3.68 -3.64
CA GLY A 49 -4.32 2.38 -3.61
C GLY A 49 -3.92 1.97 -2.19
N LEU A 50 -3.37 2.89 -1.40
CA LEU A 50 -3.02 2.65 0.00
C LEU A 50 -4.26 2.36 0.85
N ALA A 51 -5.34 3.13 0.67
CA ALA A 51 -6.60 2.93 1.39
C ALA A 51 -7.20 1.55 1.08
N LEU A 52 -7.16 1.10 -0.18
CA LEU A 52 -7.61 -0.24 -0.57
C LEU A 52 -6.76 -1.33 0.08
N ILE A 53 -5.43 -1.17 0.11
CA ILE A 53 -4.54 -2.14 0.77
C ILE A 53 -4.89 -2.25 2.26
N VAL A 54 -5.08 -1.12 2.95
CA VAL A 54 -5.47 -1.09 4.37
C VAL A 54 -6.82 -1.77 4.56
N LEU A 55 -7.81 -1.47 3.72
CA LEU A 55 -9.12 -2.12 3.79
C LEU A 55 -9.00 -3.63 3.55
N PHE A 56 -8.27 -4.09 2.55
CA PHE A 56 -8.08 -5.52 2.27
C PHE A 56 -7.34 -6.25 3.41
N VAL A 57 -6.33 -5.61 4.02
CA VAL A 57 -5.62 -6.17 5.18
C VAL A 57 -6.50 -6.18 6.43
N THR A 58 -7.34 -5.16 6.62
CA THR A 58 -8.16 -5.00 7.83
C THR A 58 -9.50 -5.73 7.73
N SER A 59 -9.96 -6.08 6.52
CA SER A 59 -11.22 -6.82 6.29
C SER A 59 -11.10 -8.32 6.58
N GLU A 60 -10.14 -8.73 7.40
CA GLU A 60 -10.04 -10.10 7.89
C GLU A 60 -11.24 -10.37 8.84
N GLU A 61 -12.25 -11.06 8.31
CA GLU A 61 -13.29 -11.82 9.03
C GLU A 61 -13.14 -13.31 8.69
#